data_AF-A0A098EES4-F1
#
_entry.id   AF-A0A098EES4-F1
#
_cell.length_a   1.000
_cell.length_b   1.000
_cell.length_c   1.000
_cell.angle_alpha   90.00
_cell.angle_beta   90.00
_cell.angle_gamma   90.00
#
_symmetry.space_group_name_H-M   'P 1'
#
loop_
_entity.id
_entity.type
_entity.pdbx_description
1 polymer ?
#
loop_
_entity_poly.entity_id
_entity_poly.type
_entity_poly.pdbx_seq_one_letter_code
_entity_poly.pdbx_strand_id
1 'polypeptide(L)'
;MLSLTEKFRWKGDFDIPSFQYTLSKDKCETKEVMHNVKCDVSVEGIEIINNIKCFKVQANVKTTEKNDKNEADMTIFTGKIIFWIDVDKRIVIKERIYRENLLVAEITKIE
;
A
#
# COMPACT_ATOMS: atom_id res chain seq x y z
N MET A 1 10.09 6.30 16.76
CA MET A 1 8.63 6.29 16.51
C MET A 1 8.33 7.48 15.60
N LEU A 2 7.76 7.26 14.40
CA LEU A 2 7.44 8.34 13.46
C LEU A 2 6.15 9.05 13.93
N SER A 3 6.20 10.38 14.10
CA SER A 3 5.02 11.18 14.46
C SER A 3 4.35 11.72 13.20
N LEU A 4 3.07 11.40 13.01
CA LEU A 4 2.26 11.99 11.94
C LEU A 4 1.87 13.43 12.34
N THR A 5 2.22 14.38 11.48
CA THR A 5 1.81 15.79 11.58
C THR A 5 1.28 16.24 10.23
N GLU A 6 0.53 17.34 10.18
CA GLU A 6 0.27 18.01 8.91
C GLU A 6 1.59 18.30 8.19
N LYS A 7 1.59 18.11 6.86
CA LYS A 7 2.79 18.22 5.99
C LYS A 7 3.83 17.12 6.16
N PHE A 8 3.58 16.09 6.96
CA PHE A 8 4.45 14.92 6.98
C PHE A 8 4.48 14.26 5.60
N ARG A 9 5.68 13.94 5.13
CA ARG A 9 5.90 13.14 3.93
C ARG A 9 7.07 12.19 4.15
N TRP A 10 6.92 10.97 3.68
CA TRP A 10 7.93 9.94 3.77
C TRP A 10 7.97 9.14 2.47
N LYS A 11 9.18 8.79 2.04
CA LYS A 11 9.41 7.92 0.90
C LYS A 11 10.33 6.80 1.32
N GLY A 12 10.08 5.61 0.82
CA GLY A 12 11.02 4.52 0.97
C GLY A 12 10.71 3.35 0.06
N ASP A 13 11.75 2.52 -0.06
CA ASP A 13 11.78 1.34 -0.89
C ASP A 13 12.02 0.14 0.03
N PHE A 14 11.22 -0.91 -0.16
CA PHE A 14 11.30 -2.13 0.62
C PHE A 14 11.28 -3.34 -0.30
N ASP A 15 12.00 -4.39 0.08
CA ASP A 15 11.92 -5.67 -0.61
C ASP A 15 10.99 -6.60 0.18
N ILE A 16 9.93 -7.09 -0.47
CA ILE A 16 8.96 -8.02 0.11
C ILE A 16 9.11 -9.37 -0.60
N PRO A 17 9.44 -10.46 0.11
CA PRO A 17 9.42 -11.79 -0.47
C PRO A 17 7.97 -12.25 -0.70
N SER A 18 7.74 -12.90 -1.83
CA SER A 18 6.48 -13.56 -2.16
C SER A 18 6.74 -14.94 -2.74
N PHE A 19 5.72 -15.79 -2.77
CA PHE A 19 5.81 -17.12 -3.38
C PHE A 19 4.92 -17.19 -4.60
N GLN A 20 5.51 -17.49 -5.75
CA GLN A 20 4.79 -17.84 -6.97
C GLN A 20 4.70 -19.36 -7.08
N TYR A 21 3.51 -19.84 -7.42
CA TYR A 21 3.24 -21.26 -7.62
C TYR A 21 3.05 -21.52 -9.10
N THR A 22 3.86 -22.43 -9.63
CA THR A 22 3.73 -22.89 -11.00
C THR A 22 3.17 -24.31 -10.97
N LEU A 23 1.96 -24.47 -11.51
CA LEU A 23 1.34 -25.78 -11.67
C LEU A 23 1.79 -26.38 -12.99
N SER A 24 2.60 -27.44 -12.94
CA SER A 24 2.89 -28.29 -14.09
C SER A 24 2.10 -29.60 -13.96
N LYS A 25 1.92 -30.33 -15.09
CA LYS A 25 1.06 -31.53 -15.15
C LYS A 25 1.37 -32.59 -14.08
N ASP A 26 2.62 -32.68 -13.61
CA ASP A 26 3.06 -33.73 -12.68
C ASP A 26 3.72 -33.20 -11.39
N LYS A 27 3.92 -31.88 -11.24
CA LYS A 27 4.55 -31.27 -10.05
C LYS A 27 4.08 -29.84 -9.79
N CYS A 28 3.92 -29.50 -8.50
CA CYS A 28 3.82 -28.12 -8.03
C CYS A 28 5.23 -27.61 -7.71
N GLU A 29 5.65 -26.55 -8.39
CA GLU A 29 6.93 -25.89 -8.12
C GLU A 29 6.67 -24.51 -7.50
N THR A 30 7.34 -24.24 -6.38
CA THR A 30 7.28 -22.94 -5.69
C THR A 30 8.57 -22.19 -5.96
N LYS A 31 8.46 -20.96 -6.47
CA LYS A 31 9.59 -20.03 -6.63
C LYS A 31 9.39 -18.86 -5.68
N GLU A 32 10.40 -18.59 -4.85
CA GLU A 32 10.44 -17.34 -4.10
C GLU A 32 10.80 -16.20 -5.06
N VAL A 33 10.03 -15.12 -4.99
CA VAL A 33 10.15 -13.96 -5.86
C VAL A 33 10.22 -12.70 -5.00
N MET A 34 11.25 -11.89 -5.24
CA MET A 34 11.44 -10.62 -4.54
C MET A 34 10.72 -9.49 -5.27
N HIS A 35 9.77 -8.87 -4.58
CA HIS A 35 9.08 -7.68 -5.05
C HIS A 35 9.68 -6.44 -4.42
N ASN A 36 10.13 -5.51 -5.25
CA ASN A 36 10.53 -4.20 -4.77
C ASN A 36 9.28 -3.31 -4.70
N VAL A 37 8.98 -2.83 -3.50
CA VAL A 37 7.83 -1.96 -3.21
C VAL A 37 8.33 -0.57 -2.88
N LYS A 38 7.97 0.39 -3.73
CA LYS A 38 8.23 1.81 -3.51
C LYS A 38 6.97 2.48 -3.00
N CYS A 39 7.10 3.21 -1.89
CA CYS A 39 5.99 3.91 -1.25
C CYS A 39 6.31 5.40 -1.10
N ASP A 40 5.38 6.27 -1.50
CA ASP A 40 5.37 7.70 -1.19
C ASP A 40 4.13 7.99 -0.35
N VAL A 41 4.36 8.32 0.93
CA VAL A 41 3.33 8.52 1.94
C VAL A 41 3.30 9.99 2.33
N SER A 42 2.13 10.59 2.35
CA SER A 42 1.91 11.98 2.74
C SER A 42 0.66 12.14 3.60
N VAL A 43 0.75 13.05 4.58
CA VAL A 43 -0.43 13.54 5.31
C VAL A 43 -0.99 14.73 4.54
N GLU A 44 -2.15 14.56 3.93
CA GLU A 44 -2.83 15.57 3.11
C GLU A 44 -3.55 16.61 3.96
N GLY A 45 -3.86 16.27 5.21
CA GLY A 45 -4.51 17.18 6.16
C GLY A 45 -5.31 16.41 7.21
N ILE A 46 -6.25 17.13 7.82
CA ILE A 46 -7.15 16.59 8.85
C ILE A 46 -8.60 16.66 8.34
N GLU A 47 -9.32 15.55 8.49
CA GLU A 47 -10.75 15.45 8.18
C GLU A 47 -11.52 14.87 9.37
N ILE A 48 -12.83 15.11 9.43
CA ILE A 48 -13.71 14.52 10.46
C ILE A 48 -14.50 13.38 9.83
N ILE A 49 -14.35 12.17 10.36
CA ILE A 49 -15.05 10.96 9.93
C ILE A 49 -15.81 10.39 11.13
N ASN A 50 -17.13 10.24 11.04
CA ASN A 50 -17.98 9.74 12.13
C ASN A 50 -17.72 10.49 13.46
N ASN A 51 -17.62 11.82 13.43
CA ASN A 51 -17.26 12.68 14.58
C ASN A 51 -15.85 12.47 15.16
N ILE A 52 -14.98 11.69 14.51
CA ILE A 52 -13.59 11.46 14.91
C ILE A 52 -12.67 12.31 14.03
N LYS A 53 -11.79 13.09 14.66
CA LYS A 53 -10.74 13.85 13.98
C LYS A 53 -9.65 12.89 13.48
N CYS A 54 -9.43 12.86 12.18
CA CYS A 54 -8.53 11.91 11.53
C CYS A 54 -7.48 12.62 10.67
N PHE A 55 -6.23 12.13 10.67
CA PHE A 55 -5.27 12.42 9.62
C PHE A 55 -5.68 11.70 8.34
N LYS A 56 -5.80 12.45 7.24
CA LYS A 56 -5.93 11.88 5.91
C LYS A 56 -4.54 11.60 5.35
N VAL A 57 -4.20 10.33 5.23
CA VAL A 57 -2.89 9.86 4.79
C VAL A 57 -3.03 9.22 3.42
N GLN A 58 -2.31 9.72 2.43
CA GLN A 58 -2.23 9.11 1.10
C GLN A 58 -0.93 8.33 0.98
N ALA A 59 -1.01 7.08 0.54
CA ALA A 59 0.13 6.23 0.20
C ALA A 59 0.03 5.85 -1.28
N ASN A 60 0.99 6.30 -2.08
CA ASN A 60 1.17 5.83 -3.45
C ASN A 60 2.16 4.67 -3.44
N VAL A 61 1.74 3.53 -3.96
CA VAL A 61 2.50 2.28 -3.91
C VAL A 61 2.79 1.82 -5.34
N LYS A 62 4.06 1.55 -5.63
CA LYS A 62 4.49 0.90 -6.86
C LYS A 62 5.24 -0.37 -6.50
N THR A 63 4.77 -1.50 -7.03
CA THR A 63 5.43 -2.79 -6.88
C THR A 63 6.02 -3.21 -8.21
N THR A 64 7.31 -3.53 -8.21
CA THR A 64 8.02 -4.10 -9.35
C THR A 64 8.58 -5.47 -9.01
N GLU A 65 8.61 -6.35 -10.01
CA GLU A 65 9.31 -7.63 -9.94
C GLU A 65 10.59 -7.52 -10.77
N LYS A 66 11.71 -7.94 -10.17
CA LYS A 66 12.94 -8.13 -10.94
C LYS A 66 12.77 -9.39 -11.79
N ASN A 67 12.86 -9.23 -13.10
CA ASN A 67 12.90 -10.36 -14.01
C ASN A 67 14.34 -10.85 -14.11
N ASP A 68 14.61 -12.10 -13.70
CA ASP A 68 15.94 -12.72 -13.72
C ASP A 68 16.56 -12.79 -15.14
N LYS A 69 15.79 -12.46 -16.19
CA LYS A 69 16.17 -12.57 -17.61
C LYS A 69 16.62 -11.26 -18.28
N ASN A 70 16.97 -10.21 -17.53
CA ASN A 70 17.51 -8.94 -18.05
C ASN A 70 16.57 -8.11 -18.97
N GLU A 71 15.26 -8.32 -18.89
CA GLU A 71 14.28 -7.40 -19.50
C GLU A 71 13.62 -6.60 -18.39
N ALA A 72 13.56 -5.28 -18.58
CA ALA A 72 13.22 -4.25 -17.61
C ALA A 72 12.23 -4.67 -16.50
N ASP A 73 12.47 -4.17 -15.27
CA ASP A 73 11.60 -4.34 -14.11
C ASP A 73 10.11 -4.26 -14.50
N MET A 74 9.40 -5.37 -14.32
CA MET A 74 7.98 -5.43 -14.64
C MET A 74 7.20 -4.75 -13.53
N THR A 75 6.41 -3.72 -13.87
CA THR A 75 5.48 -3.12 -12.90
C THR A 75 4.29 -4.04 -12.73
N ILE A 76 4.16 -4.63 -11.54
CA ILE A 76 3.06 -5.55 -11.21
C ILE A 76 1.84 -4.77 -10.72
N PHE A 77 2.09 -3.70 -9.96
CA PHE A 77 1.05 -2.98 -9.27
C PHE A 77 1.42 -1.52 -9.16
N THR A 78 0.50 -0.65 -9.55
CA THR A 78 0.51 0.75 -9.16
C THR A 78 -0.83 1.05 -8.52
N GLY A 79 -0.80 1.46 -7.26
CA GLY A 79 -1.99 1.71 -6.47
C GLY A 79 -1.84 2.95 -5.61
N LYS A 80 -3.00 3.42 -5.17
CA LYS A 80 -3.10 4.51 -4.20
C LYS A 80 -3.98 4.01 -3.06
N ILE A 81 -3.50 4.13 -1.84
CA ILE A 81 -4.27 3.81 -0.63
C ILE A 81 -4.44 5.12 0.13
N ILE A 82 -5.66 5.41 0.57
CA ILE A 82 -5.94 6.55 1.44
C ILE A 82 -6.45 6.02 2.77
N PHE A 83 -5.78 6.38 3.85
CA PHE A 83 -6.16 6.05 5.22
C PHE A 83 -6.68 7.30 5.92
N TRP A 84 -7.68 7.13 6.77
CA TRP A 84 -8.09 8.10 7.78
C TRP A 84 -7.74 7.53 9.13
N ILE A 85 -6.73 8.11 9.77
CA ILE A 85 -6.16 7.62 11.03
C ILE A 85 -6.56 8.55 12.16
N ASP A 86 -7.19 8.02 13.20
CA ASP A 86 -7.56 8.76 14.41
C ASP A 86 -6.36 9.55 14.98
N VAL A 87 -6.53 10.86 15.19
CA VAL A 87 -5.48 11.77 15.66
C VAL A 87 -5.07 11.48 17.10
N ASP A 88 -5.91 10.83 17.90
CA ASP A 88 -5.63 10.51 19.28
C ASP A 88 -5.28 9.03 19.44
N LYS A 89 -6.12 8.13 18.92
CA LYS A 89 -5.99 6.68 19.11
C LYS A 89 -5.02 6.01 18.14
N ARG A 90 -4.59 6.68 17.07
CA ARG A 90 -3.65 6.16 16.06
C ARG A 90 -4.14 4.87 15.35
N ILE A 91 -5.46 4.71 15.24
CA ILE A 91 -6.10 3.57 14.55
C ILE A 91 -6.71 4.02 13.23
N VAL A 92 -6.79 3.12 12.25
CA VAL A 92 -7.47 3.38 10.98
C VAL A 92 -8.99 3.36 11.21
N ILE A 93 -9.65 4.46 10.88
CA ILE A 93 -11.12 4.64 10.95
C ILE A 93 -11.76 4.35 9.59
N LYS A 94 -11.07 4.72 8.52
CA LYS A 94 -11.51 4.47 7.15
C LYS A 94 -10.30 4.24 6.26
N GLU A 95 -10.46 3.39 5.25
CA GLU A 95 -9.50 3.25 4.17
C GLU A 95 -10.17 3.12 2.81
N ARG A 96 -9.48 3.59 1.78
CA ARG A 96 -9.85 3.43 0.37
C ARG A 96 -8.65 2.94 -0.42
N ILE A 97 -8.84 1.86 -1.17
CA ILE A 97 -7.81 1.27 -2.02
C ILE A 97 -8.18 1.52 -3.47
N TYR A 98 -7.25 2.09 -4.21
CA TYR A 98 -7.37 2.35 -5.64
C TYR A 98 -6.33 1.54 -6.41
N ARG A 99 -6.75 0.93 -7.53
CA ARG A 99 -5.88 0.34 -8.55
C ARG A 99 -6.10 1.10 -9.83
N GLU A 100 -5.04 1.64 -10.43
CA GLU A 100 -5.14 2.40 -11.69
C GLU A 100 -6.23 3.49 -11.65
N ASN A 101 -6.35 4.18 -10.51
CA ASN A 101 -7.39 5.17 -10.19
C ASN A 101 -8.83 4.65 -10.04
N LEU A 102 -9.09 3.36 -10.20
CA LEU A 102 -10.36 2.71 -9.89
C LEU A 102 -10.44 2.39 -8.39
N LEU A 103 -11.53 2.78 -7.72
CA LEU A 103 -11.78 2.39 -6.33
C LEU A 103 -12.12 0.90 -6.29
N VAL A 104 -11.25 0.09 -5.69
CA VAL A 104 -11.44 -1.37 -5.60
C VAL A 104 -11.96 -1.81 -4.24
N ALA A 105 -11.70 -1.04 -3.19
CA ALA A 105 -12.20 -1.31 -1.86
C ALA A 105 -12.39 -0.01 -1.07
N GLU A 106 -13.47 0.06 -0.30
CA GLU A 106 -13.69 1.07 0.72
C GLU A 106 -14.14 0.35 1.99
N ILE A 107 -13.41 0.58 3.08
CA ILE A 107 -13.68 -0.02 4.38
C ILE A 107 -13.80 1.13 5.37
N THR A 108 -14.92 1.18 6.09
CA THR A 108 -15.14 2.16 7.15
C THR A 108 -15.44 1.39 8.43
N LYS A 109 -14.73 1.72 9.51
CA LYS A 109 -15.01 1.16 10.83
C LYS A 109 -16.36 1.68 11.30
N ILE A 110 -17.27 0.75 11.58
CA ILE A 110 -18.57 1.00 12.18
C ILE A 110 -18.42 0.71 13.68
N GLU A 111 -18.95 1.58 14.52
CA GLU A 111 -18.99 1.39 15.99
C GLU A 111 -20.04 0.37 16.40
#